data_AF-A0A4R1QWI4-F1
#
_entry.id   AF-A0A4R1QWI4-F1
#
_cell.length_a   1.000
_cell.length_b   1.000
_cell.length_c   1.000
_cell.angle_alpha   90.00
_cell.angle_beta   90.00
_cell.angle_gamma   90.00
#
_symmetry.space_group_name_H-M   'P 1'
#
loop_
_entity.id
_entity.type
_entity.pdbx_description
1 polymer ?
#
loop_
_entity_poly.entity_id
_entity_poly.type
_entity_poly.pdbx_seq_one_letter_code
_entity_poly.pdbx_strand_id
1 'polypeptide(L)'
;MKHRSVLAALCAALLLSACSAPGNTPVAVSDPVSVSSSSAPDPVSAALDACDYAYHDYTEEFVAEHPDPVQLNNGLDGAPDYYKSYVQPDEACMDVQQAVNTAACWMEAASGIPLAEYQFTTYAFRRTDYQNGERTIWSVDCWQAPDGTDEGSFHFIALLDAINGQLLSLNVKPPLNSGLYASDSSDSLELFRAMLPALFEEMGLPAVESVQQAEDSSNNLAPVLISTASGNYRADYGVSEKTAQLTFLALDGAFLV
;
A
#
# COMPACT_ATOMS: atom_id res chain seq x y z
N MET A 1 26.09 20.66 20.78
CA MET A 1 25.77 19.84 21.97
C MET A 1 25.50 18.43 21.49
N LYS A 2 26.11 17.43 22.13
CA LYS A 2 26.11 16.00 21.75
C LYS A 2 25.06 15.25 22.57
N HIS A 3 24.21 14.43 21.96
CA HIS A 3 23.61 13.22 22.56
C HIS A 3 23.30 12.25 21.40
N ARG A 4 24.15 11.25 21.11
CA ARG A 4 24.38 9.93 21.77
C ARG A 4 23.29 8.90 21.48
N SER A 5 23.62 8.06 20.50
CA SER A 5 23.19 6.69 20.26
C SER A 5 23.15 5.84 21.54
N VAL A 6 22.11 5.01 21.68
CA VAL A 6 22.10 3.84 22.57
C VAL A 6 21.42 2.68 21.83
N LEU A 7 22.25 1.81 21.23
CA LEU A 7 21.91 0.39 21.07
C LEU A 7 22.01 -0.26 22.46
N ALA A 8 21.01 -1.05 22.84
CA ALA A 8 21.12 -1.95 23.99
C ALA A 8 20.69 -3.36 23.59
N ALA A 9 21.64 -4.28 23.74
CA ALA A 9 21.57 -5.70 23.42
C ALA A 9 20.68 -6.46 24.41
N LEU A 10 19.87 -7.40 23.90
CA LEU A 10 19.12 -8.36 24.72
C LEU A 10 19.97 -9.64 24.87
N CYS A 11 20.60 -9.82 26.03
CA CYS A 11 21.37 -11.02 26.36
C CYS A 11 20.45 -12.18 26.76
N ALA A 12 20.72 -13.35 26.17
CA ALA A 12 20.16 -14.64 26.54
C ALA A 12 20.60 -15.08 27.94
N ALA A 13 19.68 -15.69 28.69
CA ALA A 13 20.00 -16.48 29.89
C ALA A 13 19.26 -17.83 29.82
N LEU A 14 19.97 -18.83 29.31
CA LEU A 14 19.72 -20.26 29.55
C LEU A 14 20.66 -20.67 30.69
N LEU A 15 20.15 -21.25 31.78
CA LEU A 15 20.88 -22.24 32.58
C LEU A 15 19.90 -23.05 33.47
N LEU A 16 20.21 -24.35 33.54
CA LEU A 16 19.42 -25.47 34.07
C LEU A 16 19.57 -25.74 35.59
N SER A 17 18.68 -26.63 36.06
CA SER A 17 18.75 -27.59 37.20
C SER A 17 17.75 -27.27 38.35
N ALA A 18 17.05 -28.22 38.97
CA ALA A 18 17.29 -29.66 39.12
C ALA A 18 16.03 -30.47 39.55
N CYS A 19 16.16 -31.80 39.39
CA CYS A 19 15.67 -32.92 40.23
C CYS A 19 14.20 -33.37 40.24
N SER A 20 14.06 -34.67 39.95
CA SER A 20 12.88 -35.52 39.82
C SER A 20 12.49 -36.24 41.12
N ALA A 21 11.20 -36.51 41.36
CA ALA A 21 10.64 -37.81 41.81
C ALA A 21 9.07 -37.80 41.82
N PRO A 22 8.38 -38.96 41.73
CA PRO A 22 7.01 -39.09 41.24
C PRO A 22 5.96 -39.28 42.35
N GLY A 23 4.71 -38.86 42.10
CA GLY A 23 3.56 -39.17 42.96
C GLY A 23 2.27 -38.48 42.47
N ASN A 24 1.19 -39.26 42.40
CA ASN A 24 -0.11 -38.92 41.80
C ASN A 24 -0.76 -37.61 42.27
N THR A 25 -1.48 -37.01 41.31
CA THR A 25 -2.34 -35.81 41.35
C THR A 25 -3.31 -35.73 42.52
N PRO A 26 -3.71 -34.49 42.89
CA PRO A 26 -5.08 -34.10 42.61
C PRO A 26 -5.16 -32.78 41.83
N VAL A 27 -6.18 -32.71 40.98
CA VAL A 27 -6.57 -31.57 40.13
C VAL A 27 -6.69 -30.30 40.95
N ALA A 28 -5.88 -29.28 40.61
CA ALA A 28 -6.08 -27.90 41.02
C ALA A 28 -6.41 -27.09 39.76
N VAL A 29 -7.54 -26.40 39.86
CA VAL A 29 -8.18 -25.55 38.85
C VAL A 29 -7.19 -24.49 38.36
N SER A 30 -6.94 -24.43 37.05
CA SER A 30 -6.15 -23.36 36.45
C SER A 30 -6.89 -22.03 36.59
N ASP A 31 -6.29 -21.08 37.31
CA ASP A 31 -6.65 -19.67 37.20
C ASP A 31 -6.50 -19.21 35.74
N PRO A 32 -7.37 -18.32 35.23
CA PRO A 32 -7.19 -17.75 33.91
C PRO A 32 -5.92 -16.90 33.91
N VAL A 33 -4.98 -17.26 33.04
CA VAL A 33 -3.84 -16.40 32.70
C VAL A 33 -4.44 -15.08 32.24
N SER A 34 -4.25 -14.05 33.05
CA SER A 34 -4.59 -12.68 32.69
C SER A 34 -3.65 -12.31 31.55
N VAL A 35 -4.15 -12.45 30.31
CA VAL A 35 -3.53 -11.86 29.14
C VAL A 35 -3.60 -10.36 29.36
N SER A 36 -2.51 -9.79 29.86
CA SER A 36 -2.32 -8.35 29.87
C SER A 36 -2.24 -7.93 28.40
N SER A 37 -3.37 -7.53 27.83
CA SER A 37 -3.42 -6.87 26.54
C SER A 37 -2.70 -5.54 26.69
N SER A 38 -1.40 -5.54 26.36
CA SER A 38 -0.66 -4.30 26.19
C SER A 38 -1.32 -3.56 25.04
N SER A 39 -2.10 -2.54 25.35
CA SER A 39 -2.68 -1.57 24.43
C SER A 39 -1.62 -0.59 23.90
N ALA A 40 -0.41 -1.10 23.64
CA ALA A 40 0.57 -0.35 22.90
C ALA A 40 0.12 -0.43 21.44
N PRO A 41 -0.15 0.71 20.77
CA PRO A 41 -0.37 0.70 19.34
C PRO A 41 0.83 0.00 18.67
N ASP A 42 0.56 -0.79 17.64
CA ASP A 42 1.62 -1.34 16.79
C ASP A 42 2.53 -0.17 16.38
N PRO A 43 3.88 -0.28 16.51
CA PRO A 43 4.80 0.77 16.09
C PRO A 43 4.53 1.33 14.70
N VAL A 44 3.95 0.53 13.78
CA VAL A 44 3.50 1.00 12.47
C VAL A 44 2.32 1.97 12.59
N SER A 45 1.30 1.66 13.38
CA SER A 45 0.16 2.56 13.66
C SER A 45 0.62 3.85 14.34
N ALA A 46 1.55 3.78 15.29
CA ALA A 46 2.07 4.96 15.99
C ALA A 46 2.94 5.88 15.11
N ALA A 47 3.58 5.34 14.06
CA ALA A 47 4.33 6.13 13.08
C ALA A 47 3.41 6.78 12.04
N LEU A 48 2.31 6.10 11.67
CA LEU A 48 1.29 6.67 10.79
C LEU A 48 0.52 7.80 11.47
N ASP A 49 0.26 7.73 12.78
CA ASP A 49 -0.35 8.82 13.57
C ASP A 49 0.54 10.08 13.70
N ALA A 50 1.83 10.03 13.29
CA ALA A 50 2.76 11.14 13.45
C ALA A 50 2.84 12.09 12.24
N CYS A 51 2.29 11.70 11.09
CA CYS A 51 2.30 12.50 9.87
C CYS A 51 0.89 12.98 9.55
N ASP A 52 0.45 14.13 10.09
CA ASP A 52 -0.85 14.71 9.75
C ASP A 52 -0.81 15.39 8.37
N TYR A 53 -0.84 14.60 7.29
CA TYR A 53 -0.97 15.15 5.94
C TYR A 53 -2.30 15.88 5.80
N ALA A 54 -2.27 17.08 5.21
CA ALA A 54 -3.49 17.82 4.93
C ALA A 54 -4.31 17.07 3.87
N TYR A 55 -5.62 16.94 4.12
CA TYR A 55 -6.52 16.33 3.15
C TYR A 55 -7.85 17.07 3.05
N HIS A 56 -8.59 16.79 1.98
CA HIS A 56 -10.00 17.08 1.82
C HIS A 56 -10.73 15.77 1.52
N ASP A 57 -11.69 15.42 2.37
CA ASP A 57 -12.55 14.24 2.21
C ASP A 57 -13.81 14.63 1.44
N TYR A 58 -13.96 14.10 0.23
CA TYR A 58 -15.11 14.32 -0.65
C TYR A 58 -16.19 13.23 -0.51
N THR A 59 -16.09 12.35 0.50
CA THR A 59 -17.01 11.21 0.62
C THR A 59 -18.46 11.65 0.72
N GLU A 60 -18.77 12.64 1.55
CA GLU A 60 -20.15 13.13 1.70
C GLU A 60 -20.67 13.80 0.41
N GLU A 61 -19.84 14.63 -0.22
CA GLU A 61 -20.16 15.31 -1.47
C GLU A 61 -20.43 14.31 -2.59
N PHE A 62 -19.56 13.32 -2.78
CA PHE A 62 -19.72 12.34 -3.86
C PHE A 62 -20.88 11.38 -3.63
N VAL A 63 -21.19 11.02 -2.39
CA VAL A 63 -22.41 10.26 -2.07
C VAL A 63 -23.66 11.07 -2.43
N ALA A 64 -23.65 12.39 -2.19
CA ALA A 64 -24.79 13.25 -2.51
C ALA A 64 -24.92 13.55 -4.02
N GLU A 65 -23.82 13.76 -4.72
CA GLU A 65 -23.78 14.06 -6.16
C GLU A 65 -24.01 12.83 -7.04
N HIS A 66 -23.63 11.65 -6.54
CA HIS A 66 -23.70 10.38 -7.28
C HIS A 66 -24.41 9.30 -6.44
N PRO A 67 -25.73 9.44 -6.19
CA PRO A 67 -26.49 8.49 -5.37
C PRO A 67 -26.68 7.12 -6.06
N ASP A 68 -26.52 7.08 -7.39
CA ASP A 68 -26.62 5.87 -8.20
C ASP A 68 -25.23 5.38 -8.65
N PRO A 69 -25.03 4.06 -8.85
CA PRO A 69 -23.77 3.53 -9.36
C PRO A 69 -23.36 4.15 -10.70
N VAL A 70 -22.12 4.62 -10.78
CA VAL A 70 -21.52 5.20 -11.99
C VAL A 70 -20.84 4.09 -12.79
N GLN A 71 -21.28 3.87 -14.03
CA GLN A 71 -20.59 2.97 -14.96
C GLN A 71 -19.28 3.62 -15.43
N LEU A 72 -18.18 2.87 -15.30
CA LEU A 72 -16.85 3.29 -15.73
C LEU A 72 -16.29 2.26 -16.71
N ASN A 73 -15.72 2.77 -17.79
CA ASN A 73 -15.02 1.96 -18.77
C ASN A 73 -13.69 1.49 -18.18
N ASN A 74 -13.43 0.18 -18.23
CA ASN A 74 -12.18 -0.40 -17.75
C ASN A 74 -10.98 0.00 -18.65
N GLY A 75 -11.24 0.49 -19.87
CA GLY A 75 -10.22 0.90 -20.84
C GLY A 75 -9.45 -0.28 -21.43
N LEU A 76 -9.87 -1.51 -21.11
CA LEU A 76 -9.27 -2.76 -21.54
C LEU A 76 -10.14 -3.39 -22.62
N ASP A 77 -9.56 -3.66 -23.78
CA ASP A 77 -10.27 -4.31 -24.87
C ASP A 77 -10.73 -5.71 -24.43
N GLY A 78 -12.01 -6.01 -24.60
CA GLY A 78 -12.62 -7.28 -24.20
C GLY A 78 -12.93 -7.45 -22.70
N ALA A 79 -12.57 -6.51 -21.82
CA ALA A 79 -12.98 -6.56 -20.41
C ALA A 79 -14.34 -5.89 -20.20
N PRO A 80 -15.19 -6.39 -19.28
CA PRO A 80 -16.44 -5.72 -18.95
C PRO A 80 -16.17 -4.37 -18.26
N ASP A 81 -17.05 -3.41 -18.51
CA ASP A 81 -17.15 -2.20 -17.68
C ASP A 81 -17.44 -2.58 -16.21
N TYR A 82 -17.06 -1.69 -15.31
CA TYR A 82 -17.37 -1.85 -13.89
C TYR A 82 -18.21 -0.69 -13.39
N TYR A 83 -18.86 -0.88 -12.24
CA TYR A 83 -19.63 0.17 -11.58
C TYR A 83 -18.94 0.61 -10.31
N LYS A 84 -18.91 1.92 -10.09
CA LYS A 84 -18.44 2.57 -8.88
C LYS A 84 -19.63 3.15 -8.12
N SER A 85 -19.80 2.74 -6.87
CA SER A 85 -20.82 3.32 -5.98
C SER A 85 -20.09 4.05 -4.86
N TYR A 86 -20.30 5.35 -4.72
CA TYR A 86 -19.75 6.11 -3.58
C TYR A 86 -20.51 5.74 -2.32
N VAL A 87 -19.79 5.53 -1.22
CA VAL A 87 -20.39 5.05 0.03
C VAL A 87 -19.76 5.72 1.22
N GLN A 88 -20.55 5.87 2.29
CA GLN A 88 -20.01 6.17 3.61
C GLN A 88 -19.27 4.94 4.15
N PRO A 89 -18.01 5.07 4.61
CA PRO A 89 -17.31 4.00 5.32
C PRO A 89 -18.09 3.56 6.56
N ASP A 90 -18.01 2.28 6.88
CA ASP A 90 -18.57 1.76 8.13
C ASP A 90 -17.57 1.93 9.29
N GLU A 91 -18.00 1.67 10.52
CA GLU A 91 -17.16 1.79 11.72
C GLU A 91 -15.97 0.81 11.74
N ALA A 92 -15.99 -0.24 10.91
CA ALA A 92 -14.88 -1.20 10.80
C ALA A 92 -13.81 -0.73 9.80
N CYS A 93 -14.10 0.29 8.99
CA CYS A 93 -13.13 0.91 8.12
C CYS A 93 -12.13 1.74 8.91
N MET A 94 -10.89 1.76 8.42
CA MET A 94 -9.88 2.72 8.85
C MET A 94 -10.38 4.15 8.62
N ASP A 95 -9.98 5.05 9.51
CA ASP A 95 -10.33 6.45 9.37
C ASP A 95 -9.58 7.11 8.21
N VAL A 96 -10.05 8.31 7.83
CA VAL A 96 -9.53 9.03 6.67
C VAL A 96 -8.05 9.38 6.83
N GLN A 97 -7.62 9.79 8.03
CA GLN A 97 -6.23 10.18 8.28
C GLN A 97 -5.31 8.97 8.14
N GLN A 98 -5.72 7.82 8.69
CA GLN A 98 -4.98 6.55 8.53
C GLN A 98 -4.85 6.17 7.06
N ALA A 99 -5.92 6.27 6.27
CA ALA A 99 -5.88 5.98 4.84
C ALA A 99 -4.92 6.93 4.10
N VAL A 100 -5.01 8.24 4.36
CA VAL A 100 -4.16 9.27 3.74
C VAL A 100 -2.69 9.07 4.10
N ASN A 101 -2.37 8.82 5.37
CA ASN A 101 -0.98 8.66 5.82
C ASN A 101 -0.36 7.40 5.25
N THR A 102 -1.13 6.32 5.17
CA THR A 102 -0.69 5.06 4.55
C THR A 102 -0.41 5.27 3.06
N ALA A 103 -1.33 5.93 2.34
CA ALA A 103 -1.17 6.23 0.93
C ALA A 103 0.00 7.18 0.65
N ALA A 104 0.16 8.23 1.46
CA ALA A 104 1.26 9.18 1.34
C ALA A 104 2.62 8.48 1.49
N CYS A 105 2.76 7.58 2.47
CA CYS A 105 3.98 6.78 2.65
C CYS A 105 4.33 5.98 1.39
N TRP A 106 3.35 5.32 0.77
CA TRP A 106 3.57 4.61 -0.50
C TRP A 106 3.94 5.53 -1.65
N MET A 107 3.25 6.67 -1.77
CA MET A 107 3.50 7.63 -2.85
C MET A 107 4.88 8.28 -2.72
N GLU A 108 5.29 8.70 -1.53
CA GLU A 108 6.62 9.27 -1.28
C GLU A 108 7.73 8.25 -1.54
N ALA A 109 7.60 7.03 -1.04
CA ALA A 109 8.59 5.96 -1.24
C ALA A 109 8.75 5.61 -2.73
N ALA A 110 7.64 5.48 -3.46
CA ALA A 110 7.67 5.11 -4.88
C ALA A 110 8.11 6.28 -5.78
N SER A 111 7.68 7.51 -5.47
CA SER A 111 7.97 8.70 -6.30
C SER A 111 9.30 9.38 -5.96
N GLY A 112 9.79 9.25 -4.73
CA GLY A 112 10.88 10.05 -4.18
C GLY A 112 10.54 11.53 -3.97
N ILE A 113 9.27 11.92 -4.13
CA ILE A 113 8.80 13.30 -3.96
C ILE A 113 8.23 13.45 -2.54
N PRO A 114 8.72 14.40 -1.72
CA PRO A 114 8.10 14.72 -0.44
C PRO A 114 6.74 15.37 -0.66
N LEU A 115 5.70 14.84 -0.02
CA LEU A 115 4.30 15.26 -0.21
C LEU A 115 3.74 16.08 0.96
N ALA A 116 4.54 16.37 1.99
CA ALA A 116 4.08 17.09 3.19
C ALA A 116 3.52 18.50 2.93
N GLU A 117 3.89 19.13 1.80
CA GLU A 117 3.41 20.46 1.40
C GLU A 117 2.10 20.41 0.58
N TYR A 118 1.63 19.21 0.23
CA TYR A 118 0.50 19.00 -0.66
C TYR A 118 -0.75 18.61 0.12
N GLN A 119 -1.91 19.06 -0.38
CA GLN A 119 -3.20 18.59 0.10
C GLN A 119 -3.64 17.37 -0.69
N PHE A 120 -4.01 16.32 0.01
CA PHE A 120 -4.58 15.11 -0.55
C PHE A 120 -6.10 15.26 -0.74
N THR A 121 -6.62 14.57 -1.74
CA THR A 121 -8.05 14.38 -1.94
C THR A 121 -8.36 12.92 -1.64
N THR A 122 -9.45 12.65 -0.93
CA THR A 122 -9.85 11.28 -0.63
C THR A 122 -11.36 11.11 -0.65
N TYR A 123 -11.80 9.89 -0.94
CA TYR A 123 -13.20 9.49 -0.89
C TYR A 123 -13.34 7.96 -0.86
N ALA A 124 -14.44 7.47 -0.29
CA ALA A 124 -14.74 6.04 -0.22
C ALA A 124 -15.75 5.57 -1.28
N PHE A 125 -15.55 4.36 -1.79
CA PHE A 125 -16.43 3.76 -2.79
C PHE A 125 -16.40 2.23 -2.77
N ARG A 126 -17.33 1.59 -3.49
CA ARG A 126 -17.35 0.16 -3.81
C ARG A 126 -17.25 -0.04 -5.31
N ARG A 127 -16.64 -1.14 -5.72
CA ARG A 127 -16.43 -1.52 -7.13
C ARG A 127 -16.93 -2.93 -7.40
N THR A 128 -17.73 -3.09 -8.44
CA THR A 128 -18.30 -4.40 -8.82
C THR A 128 -17.25 -5.38 -9.33
N ASP A 129 -16.14 -4.87 -9.84
CA ASP A 129 -15.01 -5.65 -10.30
C ASP A 129 -13.99 -5.92 -9.19
N TYR A 130 -14.17 -5.46 -7.95
CA TYR A 130 -13.30 -5.90 -6.88
C TYR A 130 -13.60 -7.37 -6.54
N GLN A 131 -12.59 -8.22 -6.30
CA GLN A 131 -12.80 -9.66 -6.04
C GLN A 131 -13.70 -9.94 -4.82
N ASN A 132 -13.72 -9.03 -3.84
CA ASN A 132 -14.63 -9.11 -2.69
C ASN A 132 -15.91 -8.27 -2.87
N GLY A 133 -16.18 -7.79 -4.10
CA GLY A 133 -17.42 -7.26 -4.70
C GLY A 133 -18.13 -6.07 -4.03
N GLU A 134 -18.03 -5.98 -2.71
CA GLU A 134 -18.85 -5.13 -1.86
C GLU A 134 -18.03 -4.44 -0.77
N ARG A 135 -16.72 -4.71 -0.68
CA ARG A 135 -15.86 -4.03 0.27
C ARG A 135 -15.64 -2.58 -0.12
N THR A 136 -15.61 -1.73 0.90
CA THR A 136 -15.27 -0.32 0.80
C THR A 136 -13.79 -0.17 0.48
N ILE A 137 -13.50 0.72 -0.47
CA ILE A 137 -12.16 1.07 -0.93
C ILE A 137 -11.98 2.55 -0.67
N TRP A 138 -10.83 2.93 -0.11
CA TRP A 138 -10.39 4.31 -0.08
C TRP A 138 -9.67 4.65 -1.39
N SER A 139 -10.08 5.74 -2.06
CA SER A 139 -9.22 6.45 -3.00
C SER A 139 -8.48 7.53 -2.25
N VAL A 140 -7.17 7.59 -2.42
CA VAL A 140 -6.36 8.72 -1.98
C VAL A 140 -5.58 9.24 -3.18
N ASP A 141 -5.79 10.50 -3.49
CA ASP A 141 -5.27 11.18 -4.67
C ASP A 141 -4.40 12.37 -4.21
N CYS A 142 -3.22 12.53 -4.82
CA CYS A 142 -2.36 13.69 -4.64
C CYS A 142 -1.96 14.23 -6.02
N TRP A 143 -2.25 15.50 -6.26
CA TRP A 143 -2.03 16.11 -7.58
C TRP A 143 -1.42 17.51 -7.46
N GLN A 144 -0.54 17.82 -8.40
CA GLN A 144 -0.04 19.17 -8.61
C GLN A 144 -0.07 19.50 -10.10
N ALA A 145 -0.50 20.71 -10.44
CA ALA A 145 -0.28 21.33 -11.75
C ALA A 145 0.35 22.73 -11.59
N PRO A 146 1.68 22.84 -11.50
CA PRO A 146 2.36 24.06 -11.06
C PRO A 146 2.27 25.23 -12.06
N ASP A 147 2.02 24.97 -13.35
CA ASP A 147 1.97 25.98 -14.40
C ASP A 147 0.75 25.86 -15.34
N GLY A 148 -0.21 25.01 -14.98
CA GLY A 148 -1.34 24.68 -15.86
C GLY A 148 -0.93 23.91 -17.12
N THR A 149 0.31 23.39 -17.17
CA THR A 149 0.79 22.48 -18.20
C THR A 149 1.06 21.11 -17.60
N ASP A 150 1.01 20.08 -18.43
CA ASP A 150 1.25 18.70 -17.99
C ASP A 150 2.73 18.41 -17.71
N GLU A 151 3.66 19.30 -18.09
CA GLU A 151 5.10 19.00 -18.09
C GLU A 151 5.71 18.88 -16.70
N GLY A 152 5.27 19.71 -15.75
CA GLY A 152 5.67 19.67 -14.33
C GLY A 152 4.62 19.06 -13.40
N SER A 153 3.52 18.57 -13.96
CA SER A 153 2.40 18.03 -13.18
C SER A 153 2.66 16.59 -12.76
N PHE A 154 2.18 16.21 -11.59
CA PHE A 154 2.08 14.81 -11.18
C PHE A 154 0.66 14.52 -10.68
N HIS A 155 0.20 13.29 -10.89
CA HIS A 155 -1.06 12.80 -10.34
C HIS A 155 -0.83 11.40 -9.79
N PHE A 156 -0.81 11.30 -8.47
CA PHE A 156 -0.63 10.06 -7.75
C PHE A 156 -1.95 9.59 -7.18
N ILE A 157 -2.21 8.29 -7.29
CA ILE A 157 -3.45 7.68 -6.82
C ILE A 157 -3.11 6.37 -6.13
N ALA A 158 -3.59 6.20 -4.91
CA ALA A 158 -3.55 4.93 -4.18
C ALA A 158 -4.98 4.45 -3.90
N LEU A 159 -5.20 3.16 -4.14
CA LEU A 159 -6.42 2.45 -3.76
C LEU A 159 -6.05 1.42 -2.70
N LEU A 160 -6.77 1.42 -1.59
CA LEU A 160 -6.57 0.48 -0.48
C LEU A 160 -7.90 -0.06 0.05
N ASP A 161 -7.89 -1.33 0.48
CA ASP A 161 -9.04 -1.93 1.17
C ASP A 161 -9.24 -1.19 2.51
N ALA A 162 -10.43 -0.63 2.69
CA ALA A 162 -10.71 0.26 3.80
C ALA A 162 -10.73 -0.45 5.16
N ILE A 163 -10.84 -1.79 5.21
CA ILE A 163 -10.89 -2.55 6.46
C ILE A 163 -9.50 -2.89 6.97
N ASN A 164 -8.58 -3.29 6.08
CA ASN A 164 -7.29 -3.82 6.48
C ASN A 164 -6.08 -3.00 5.99
N GLY A 165 -6.31 -1.91 5.24
CA GLY A 165 -5.26 -1.07 4.71
C GLY A 165 -4.41 -1.74 3.62
N GLN A 166 -4.85 -2.85 3.05
CA GLN A 166 -4.10 -3.55 2.01
C GLN A 166 -4.04 -2.70 0.74
N LEU A 167 -2.83 -2.47 0.22
CA LEU A 167 -2.61 -1.84 -1.08
C LEU A 167 -3.26 -2.68 -2.20
N LEU A 168 -4.20 -2.08 -2.92
CA LEU A 168 -4.87 -2.67 -4.08
C LEU A 168 -4.25 -2.17 -5.39
N SER A 169 -3.98 -0.87 -5.46
CA SER A 169 -3.38 -0.22 -6.63
C SER A 169 -2.66 1.06 -6.23
N LEU A 170 -1.53 1.32 -6.86
CA LEU A 170 -0.75 2.54 -6.74
C LEU A 170 -0.36 2.98 -8.14
N ASN A 171 -0.66 4.22 -8.47
CA ASN A 171 -0.22 4.90 -9.68
C ASN A 171 0.57 6.13 -9.24
N VAL A 172 1.86 6.15 -9.55
CA VAL A 172 2.79 7.23 -9.17
C VAL A 172 3.52 7.76 -10.39
N LYS A 173 2.78 7.99 -11.49
CA LYS A 173 3.37 8.49 -12.73
C LYS A 173 4.10 9.82 -12.49
N PRO A 174 5.43 9.85 -12.68
CA PRO A 174 6.22 11.04 -12.43
C PRO A 174 5.95 12.11 -13.50
N PRO A 175 6.37 13.37 -13.27
CA PRO A 175 6.26 14.44 -14.26
C PRO A 175 6.87 14.05 -15.62
N LEU A 176 6.31 14.57 -16.71
CA LEU A 176 6.77 14.26 -18.08
C LEU A 176 8.24 14.62 -18.31
N ASN A 177 8.76 15.60 -17.58
CA ASN A 177 10.16 16.03 -17.64
C ASN A 177 11.10 15.27 -16.68
N SER A 178 10.64 14.19 -16.04
CA SER A 178 11.45 13.36 -15.12
C SER A 178 12.66 12.68 -15.80
N GLY A 179 12.66 12.60 -17.13
CA GLY A 179 13.69 11.89 -17.89
C GLY A 179 13.55 10.36 -17.83
N LEU A 180 12.46 9.86 -17.26
CA LEU A 180 12.13 8.45 -17.23
C LEU A 180 11.46 8.02 -18.54
N TYR A 181 11.85 6.86 -19.03
CA TYR A 181 11.26 6.24 -20.22
C TYR A 181 10.93 4.78 -19.95
N ALA A 182 9.94 4.25 -20.68
CA ALA A 182 9.61 2.83 -20.63
C ALA A 182 10.70 2.02 -21.35
N SER A 183 11.11 0.90 -20.76
CA SER A 183 12.10 0.01 -21.35
C SER A 183 11.87 -1.45 -20.95
N ASP A 184 11.80 -2.32 -21.94
CA ASP A 184 11.68 -3.77 -21.83
C ASP A 184 13.05 -4.49 -21.85
N SER A 185 14.15 -3.73 -21.79
CA SER A 185 15.49 -4.32 -21.84
C SER A 185 15.81 -5.12 -20.57
N SER A 186 16.63 -6.15 -20.72
CA SER A 186 17.08 -6.99 -19.60
C SER A 186 17.79 -6.16 -18.53
N ASP A 187 18.64 -5.21 -18.93
CA ASP A 187 19.36 -4.33 -18.01
C ASP A 187 18.42 -3.42 -17.21
N SER A 188 17.38 -2.91 -17.88
CA SER A 188 16.33 -2.09 -17.24
C SER A 188 15.55 -2.90 -16.20
N LEU A 189 15.23 -4.16 -16.49
CA LEU A 189 14.57 -5.06 -15.56
C LEU A 189 15.48 -5.41 -14.37
N GLU A 190 16.78 -5.63 -14.58
CA GLU A 190 17.73 -5.88 -13.48
C GLU A 190 17.88 -4.66 -12.57
N LEU A 191 17.92 -3.44 -13.12
CA LEU A 191 17.90 -2.20 -12.34
C LEU A 191 16.62 -2.09 -11.48
N PHE A 192 15.47 -2.39 -12.06
CA PHE A 192 14.20 -2.39 -11.34
C PHE A 192 14.15 -3.47 -10.26
N ARG A 193 14.61 -4.69 -10.56
CA ARG A 193 14.71 -5.80 -9.59
C ARG A 193 15.56 -5.43 -8.38
N ALA A 194 16.67 -4.73 -8.60
CA ALA A 194 17.59 -4.38 -7.53
C ALA A 194 16.99 -3.39 -6.51
N MET A 195 16.06 -2.51 -6.92
CA MET A 195 15.44 -1.55 -6.01
C MET A 195 14.25 -2.10 -5.21
N LEU A 196 13.57 -3.13 -5.72
CA LEU A 196 12.29 -3.61 -5.18
C LEU A 196 12.32 -4.03 -3.70
N PRO A 197 13.33 -4.77 -3.19
CA PRO A 197 13.33 -5.18 -1.78
C PRO A 197 13.34 -3.99 -0.82
N ALA A 198 14.18 -2.99 -1.09
CA ALA A 198 14.26 -1.79 -0.26
C ALA A 198 13.00 -0.94 -0.38
N LEU A 199 12.45 -0.79 -1.59
CA LEU A 199 11.20 -0.07 -1.82
C LEU A 199 10.03 -0.72 -1.08
N PHE A 200 9.87 -2.05 -1.16
CA PHE A 200 8.78 -2.74 -0.46
C PHE A 200 8.92 -2.63 1.06
N GLU A 201 10.14 -2.68 1.59
CA GLU A 201 10.40 -2.43 3.02
C GLU A 201 10.00 -1.00 3.43
N GLU A 202 10.39 0.00 2.64
CA GLU A 202 10.06 1.42 2.89
C GLU A 202 8.55 1.68 2.82
N MET A 203 7.84 1.03 1.90
CA MET A 203 6.39 1.09 1.76
C MET A 203 5.64 0.28 2.83
N GLY A 204 6.33 -0.48 3.68
CA GLY A 204 5.69 -1.41 4.63
C GLY A 204 4.93 -2.57 3.96
N LEU A 205 5.33 -2.94 2.74
CA LEU A 205 4.75 -4.05 1.99
C LEU A 205 5.45 -5.39 2.31
N PRO A 206 4.77 -6.52 2.06
CA PRO A 206 5.34 -7.85 2.29
C PRO A 206 6.60 -8.11 1.46
N ALA A 207 7.58 -8.79 2.05
CA ALA A 207 8.91 -8.96 1.44
C ALA A 207 8.84 -9.59 0.03
N VAL A 208 9.68 -9.09 -0.86
CA VAL A 208 9.81 -9.58 -2.24
C VAL A 208 10.51 -10.94 -2.24
N GLU A 209 9.82 -11.96 -2.74
CA GLU A 209 10.34 -13.34 -2.86
C GLU A 209 10.88 -13.63 -4.25
N SER A 210 10.19 -13.15 -5.30
CA SER A 210 10.66 -13.30 -6.68
C SER A 210 10.13 -12.21 -7.59
N VAL A 211 10.86 -11.94 -8.68
CA VAL A 211 10.49 -10.93 -9.67
C VAL A 211 10.67 -11.51 -11.07
N GLN A 212 9.58 -11.63 -11.82
CA GLN A 212 9.55 -12.27 -13.13
C GLN A 212 8.92 -11.33 -14.15
N GLN A 213 9.24 -11.54 -15.43
CA GLN A 213 8.46 -10.92 -16.49
C GLN A 213 7.10 -11.61 -16.53
N ALA A 214 6.01 -10.85 -16.65
CA ALA A 214 4.67 -11.39 -16.74
C ALA A 214 4.51 -12.18 -18.06
N GLU A 215 4.24 -13.49 -17.98
CA GLU A 215 4.17 -14.35 -19.17
C GLU A 215 2.89 -14.17 -20.01
N ASP A 216 1.87 -13.53 -19.45
CA ASP A 216 0.65 -13.14 -20.17
C ASP A 216 0.16 -11.81 -19.60
N SER A 217 0.30 -10.74 -20.36
CA SER A 217 -0.53 -9.56 -20.19
C SER A 217 -1.44 -9.50 -21.40
N SER A 218 -2.67 -9.98 -21.28
CA SER A 218 -3.68 -9.81 -22.33
C SER A 218 -3.88 -8.34 -22.74
N ASN A 219 -3.35 -7.37 -21.96
CA ASN A 219 -3.46 -5.94 -22.21
C ASN A 219 -2.18 -5.09 -21.98
N ASN A 220 -0.97 -5.65 -21.88
CA ASN A 220 0.31 -4.89 -21.75
C ASN A 220 0.44 -3.88 -20.58
N LEU A 221 -0.36 -3.99 -19.51
CA LEU A 221 -0.45 -2.94 -18.48
C LEU A 221 0.48 -3.07 -17.27
N ALA A 222 1.29 -4.13 -17.21
CA ALA A 222 2.27 -4.34 -16.14
C ALA A 222 3.19 -5.51 -16.52
N PRO A 223 4.40 -5.27 -17.05
CA PRO A 223 5.28 -6.30 -17.58
C PRO A 223 5.97 -7.11 -16.47
N VAL A 224 5.84 -6.73 -15.19
CA VAL A 224 6.53 -7.39 -14.08
C VAL A 224 5.53 -8.02 -13.11
N LEU A 225 5.80 -9.28 -12.76
CA LEU A 225 5.17 -10.00 -11.67
C LEU A 225 6.12 -10.06 -10.47
N ILE A 226 5.67 -9.55 -9.33
CA ILE A 226 6.40 -9.53 -8.06
C ILE A 226 5.68 -10.45 -7.10
N SER A 227 6.32 -11.54 -6.66
CA SER A 227 5.73 -12.46 -5.69
C SER A 227 6.13 -12.10 -4.28
N THR A 228 5.15 -12.16 -3.38
CA THR A 228 5.32 -11.99 -1.92
C THR A 228 4.53 -13.06 -1.18
N ALA A 229 4.78 -13.21 0.13
CA ALA A 229 4.04 -14.15 0.97
C ALA A 229 2.53 -13.86 1.06
N SER A 230 2.08 -12.63 0.76
CA SER A 230 0.67 -12.21 0.87
C SER A 230 -0.07 -12.17 -0.46
N GLY A 231 0.60 -12.48 -1.58
CA GLY A 231 0.05 -12.36 -2.92
C GLY A 231 1.06 -11.83 -3.93
N ASN A 232 0.68 -11.92 -5.20
CA ASN A 232 1.48 -11.36 -6.27
C ASN A 232 1.06 -9.92 -6.56
N TYR A 233 1.99 -9.10 -7.00
CA TYR A 233 1.74 -7.77 -7.52
C TYR A 233 2.17 -7.68 -8.98
N ARG A 234 1.40 -6.94 -9.77
CA ARG A 234 1.70 -6.51 -11.14
C ARG A 234 2.31 -5.12 -11.08
N ALA A 235 3.42 -4.87 -11.75
CA ALA A 235 4.08 -3.57 -11.74
C ALA A 235 4.49 -3.08 -13.13
N ASP A 236 4.43 -1.75 -13.31
CA ASP A 236 5.17 -1.01 -14.33
C ASP A 236 6.31 -0.21 -13.68
N TYR A 237 7.32 0.09 -14.49
CA TYR A 237 8.43 0.93 -14.09
C TYR A 237 8.91 1.82 -15.24
N GLY A 238 9.44 2.98 -14.87
CA GLY A 238 10.23 3.84 -15.74
C GLY A 238 11.71 3.66 -15.42
N VAL A 239 12.59 3.90 -16.40
CA VAL A 239 14.04 3.91 -16.21
C VAL A 239 14.68 5.18 -16.72
N SER A 240 15.83 5.50 -16.15
CA SER A 240 16.81 6.47 -16.66
C SER A 240 18.17 5.76 -16.81
N GLU A 241 19.22 6.48 -17.20
CA GLU A 241 20.57 5.91 -17.32
C GLU A 241 21.10 5.23 -16.04
N LYS A 242 20.57 5.59 -14.85
CA LYS A 242 21.13 5.16 -13.56
C LYS A 242 20.12 4.62 -12.55
N THR A 243 18.82 4.79 -12.79
CA THR A 243 17.79 4.37 -11.83
C THR A 243 16.57 3.83 -12.54
N ALA A 244 15.87 2.94 -11.85
CA ALA A 244 14.49 2.61 -12.13
C ALA A 244 13.58 3.32 -11.13
N GLN A 245 12.30 3.42 -11.46
CA GLN A 245 11.26 3.93 -10.59
C GLN A 245 9.98 3.14 -10.83
N LEU A 246 9.32 2.75 -9.74
CA LEU A 246 7.97 2.18 -9.79
C LEU A 246 7.00 3.26 -10.30
N THR A 247 6.23 2.96 -11.35
CA THR A 247 5.22 3.90 -11.88
C THR A 247 3.80 3.40 -11.68
N PHE A 248 3.64 2.08 -11.56
CA PHE A 248 2.38 1.42 -11.25
C PHE A 248 2.63 0.15 -10.44
N LEU A 249 1.77 -0.14 -9.48
CA LEU A 249 1.75 -1.39 -8.71
C LEU A 249 0.30 -1.77 -8.40
N ALA A 250 -0.11 -2.99 -8.69
CA ALA A 250 -1.43 -3.47 -8.32
C ALA A 250 -1.37 -4.90 -7.80
N LEU A 251 -2.19 -5.20 -6.79
CA LEU A 251 -2.34 -6.56 -6.29
C LEU A 251 -2.98 -7.42 -7.39
N ASP A 252 -2.30 -8.49 -7.79
CA ASP A 252 -2.71 -9.37 -8.88
C ASP A 252 -4.05 -10.03 -8.53
N GLY A 253 -5.02 -9.90 -9.43
CA GLY A 253 -6.38 -10.34 -9.21
C GLY A 253 -7.21 -9.47 -8.27
N ALA A 254 -6.72 -8.36 -7.70
CA ALA A 254 -7.58 -7.51 -6.87
C ALA A 254 -8.87 -7.07 -7.60
N PHE A 255 -8.75 -6.81 -8.90
CA PHE A 255 -9.86 -6.50 -9.78
C PHE A 255 -10.12 -7.65 -10.78
N LEU A 256 -11.39 -7.90 -11.09
CA LEU A 256 -11.88 -8.82 -12.10
C LEU A 256 -11.51 -8.25 -13.47
N VAL A 257 -10.67 -8.98 -14.20
CA VAL A 257 -10.27 -8.67 -15.59
C VAL A 257 -11.28 -9.28 -16.55
#